data_AF-A0A5C4S213-F1
#
_entry.id   AF-A0A5C4S213-F1
#
_cell.length_a   1.000
_cell.length_b   1.000
_cell.length_c   1.000
_cell.angle_alpha   90.00
_cell.angle_beta   90.00
_cell.angle_gamma   90.00
#
_symmetry.space_group_name_H-M   'P 1'
#
loop_
_entity.id
_entity.type
_entity.pdbx_description
1 polymer ?
#
loop_
_entity_poly.entity_id
_entity_poly.type
_entity_poly.pdbx_seq_one_letter_code
_entity_poly.pdbx_strand_id
1 'polypeptide(L)'
;MEWFNILKCIHVTSFAAWFGTVLTSIFLLKTFQPKLTGDRDAVADFPQLLRTYIQLETSVADKAFKLTVGSGLLLAWFYHGWDLWIGVKIGLVVLQVALTLGYIVKAIQPLAYPVSDREYARWYKLFAISLTMFALVLGITFFLL
;
A
#
# COMPACT_ATOMS: atom_id res chain seq x y z
N MET A 1 0.72 -11.28 29.83
CA MET A 1 -0.46 -11.43 28.93
C MET A 1 -0.93 -10.09 28.37
N GLU A 2 -1.00 -9.01 29.14
CA GLU A 2 -1.45 -7.70 28.62
C GLU A 2 -0.57 -7.11 27.50
N TRP A 3 0.76 -7.15 27.67
CA TRP A 3 1.70 -6.63 26.65
C TRP A 3 1.62 -7.35 25.30
N PHE A 4 1.39 -8.66 25.31
CA PHE A 4 1.18 -9.45 24.10
C PHE A 4 -0.07 -8.97 23.35
N ASN A 5 -1.18 -8.78 24.06
CA ASN A 5 -2.45 -8.32 23.47
C ASN A 5 -2.35 -6.88 22.95
N ILE A 6 -1.66 -5.99 23.66
CA ILE A 6 -1.39 -4.62 23.21
C ILE A 6 -0.57 -4.64 21.92
N LEU A 7 0.53 -5.39 21.90
CA LEU A 7 1.41 -5.46 20.72
C LEU A 7 0.70 -6.08 19.52
N LYS A 8 -0.13 -7.11 19.74
CA LYS A 8 -0.99 -7.70 18.72
C LYS A 8 -2.03 -6.70 18.20
N CYS A 9 -2.66 -5.92 19.09
CA CYS A 9 -3.61 -4.88 18.70
C CYS A 9 -2.92 -3.81 17.82
N ILE A 10 -1.76 -3.32 18.25
CA ILE A 10 -0.93 -2.39 17.46
C ILE A 10 -0.61 -2.99 16.09
N HIS A 11 -0.19 -4.25 16.04
CA HIS A 11 0.15 -4.92 14.78
C HIS A 11 -1.05 -4.99 13.82
N VAL A 12 -2.21 -5.48 14.30
CA VAL A 12 -3.43 -5.63 13.50
C VAL A 12 -3.97 -4.27 13.05
N THR A 13 -4.00 -3.28 13.93
CA THR A 13 -4.48 -1.92 13.59
C THR A 13 -3.56 -1.23 12.60
N SER A 14 -2.24 -1.39 12.74
CA SER A 14 -1.27 -0.85 11.77
C SER A 14 -1.41 -1.49 10.41
N PHE A 15 -1.58 -2.82 10.39
CA PHE A 15 -1.82 -3.56 9.16
C PHE A 15 -3.10 -3.11 8.47
N ALA A 16 -4.19 -2.96 9.25
CA ALA A 16 -5.46 -2.44 8.75
C ALA A 16 -5.35 -1.00 8.25
N ALA A 17 -4.60 -0.13 8.92
CA ALA A 17 -4.37 1.25 8.49
C ALA A 17 -3.57 1.31 7.18
N TRP A 18 -2.51 0.51 7.06
CA TRP A 18 -1.72 0.41 5.83
C TRP A 18 -2.55 -0.09 4.65
N PHE A 19 -3.45 -1.04 4.87
CA PHE A 19 -4.34 -1.51 3.82
C PHE A 19 -5.46 -0.50 3.50
N GLY A 20 -6.03 0.12 4.52
CA GLY A 20 -7.07 1.13 4.39
C GLY A 20 -6.63 2.32 3.52
N THR A 21 -5.35 2.72 3.62
CA THR A 21 -4.80 3.77 2.73
C THR A 21 -4.81 3.33 1.27
N VAL A 22 -4.39 2.09 0.97
CA VAL A 22 -4.38 1.57 -0.41
C VAL A 22 -5.78 1.55 -1.00
N LEU A 23 -6.79 1.11 -0.23
CA LEU A 23 -8.18 1.13 -0.69
C LEU A 23 -8.72 2.54 -0.91
N THR A 24 -8.43 3.46 0.01
CA THR A 24 -8.87 4.86 -0.08
C THR A 24 -8.34 5.52 -1.35
N SER A 25 -7.09 5.22 -1.74
CA SER A 25 -6.48 5.73 -2.96
C SER A 25 -7.19 5.28 -4.24
N ILE A 26 -7.76 4.07 -4.26
CA ILE A 26 -8.55 3.59 -5.41
C ILE A 26 -9.77 4.48 -5.61
N PHE A 27 -10.53 4.73 -4.55
CA PHE A 27 -11.74 5.56 -4.62
C PHE A 27 -11.40 6.99 -5.00
N LEU A 28 -10.33 7.52 -4.44
CA LEU A 28 -9.88 8.86 -4.73
C LEU A 28 -9.44 8.99 -6.18
N LEU A 29 -8.61 8.08 -6.69
CA LEU A 29 -8.19 8.10 -8.09
C LEU A 29 -9.39 7.96 -9.03
N LYS A 30 -10.32 7.05 -8.75
CA LYS A 30 -11.56 6.94 -9.55
C LYS A 30 -12.36 8.26 -9.58
N THR A 31 -12.35 9.00 -8.47
CA THR A 31 -13.00 10.32 -8.38
C THR A 31 -12.26 11.39 -9.19
N PHE A 32 -10.92 11.32 -9.23
CA PHE A 32 -10.09 12.27 -9.98
C PHE A 32 -9.91 11.92 -11.46
N GLN A 33 -10.18 10.69 -11.90
CA GLN A 33 -10.04 10.26 -13.30
C GLN A 33 -10.64 11.27 -14.30
N PRO A 34 -11.95 11.64 -14.23
CA PRO A 34 -12.54 12.55 -15.22
C PRO A 34 -11.91 13.95 -15.23
N LYS A 35 -11.24 14.35 -14.13
CA LYS A 35 -10.55 15.63 -14.00
C LYS A 35 -9.11 15.60 -14.48
N LEU A 36 -8.52 14.40 -14.58
CA LEU A 36 -7.12 14.17 -14.95
C LEU A 36 -6.97 13.63 -16.39
N THR A 37 -8.06 13.17 -17.00
CA THR A 37 -8.11 12.69 -18.39
C THR A 37 -8.84 13.65 -19.36
N GLY A 38 -9.22 14.85 -18.88
CA GLY A 38 -9.96 15.88 -19.64
C GLY A 38 -9.11 17.02 -20.23
N ASP A 39 -9.80 18.04 -20.76
CA ASP A 39 -9.23 19.15 -21.54
C ASP A 39 -8.33 20.09 -20.71
N ARG A 40 -7.21 20.56 -21.29
CA ARG A 40 -6.08 21.20 -20.59
C ARG A 40 -6.46 22.43 -19.77
N ASP A 41 -7.49 23.16 -20.19
CA ASP A 41 -7.89 24.44 -19.60
C ASP A 41 -8.64 24.30 -18.25
N ALA A 42 -9.09 23.09 -17.88
CA ALA A 42 -9.72 22.80 -16.58
C ALA A 42 -8.75 22.22 -15.52
N VAL A 43 -7.46 22.05 -15.88
CA VAL A 43 -6.50 21.19 -15.15
C VAL A 43 -5.52 21.99 -14.28
N ALA A 44 -5.64 23.31 -14.17
CA ALA A 44 -4.64 24.15 -13.52
C ALA A 44 -4.30 23.78 -12.05
N ASP A 45 -5.28 23.26 -11.28
CA ASP A 45 -5.08 22.95 -9.84
C ASP A 45 -5.08 21.44 -9.50
N PHE A 46 -5.54 20.57 -10.40
CA PHE A 46 -5.74 19.14 -10.11
C PHE A 46 -4.47 18.28 -10.03
N PRO A 47 -3.41 18.51 -10.84
CA PRO A 47 -2.17 17.77 -10.75
C PRO A 47 -1.43 18.03 -9.44
N GLN A 48 -1.49 19.26 -8.94
CA GLN A 48 -0.82 19.63 -7.69
C GLN A 48 -1.55 19.04 -6.49
N LEU A 49 -2.89 19.04 -6.50
CA LEU A 49 -3.70 18.40 -5.47
C LEU A 49 -3.52 16.87 -5.46
N LEU A 50 -3.42 16.25 -6.64
CA LEU A 50 -3.08 14.83 -6.76
C LEU A 50 -1.68 14.53 -6.19
N ARG A 51 -0.69 15.36 -6.50
CA ARG A 51 0.68 15.19 -6.01
C ARG A 51 0.75 15.33 -4.49
N THR A 52 0.10 16.33 -3.91
CA THR A 52 0.01 16.51 -2.46
C THR A 52 -0.73 15.35 -1.80
N TYR A 53 -1.81 14.87 -2.40
CA TYR A 53 -2.52 13.69 -1.89
C TYR A 53 -1.64 12.44 -1.91
N ILE A 54 -1.00 12.12 -3.05
CA ILE A 54 -0.10 10.97 -3.15
C ILE A 54 1.02 11.07 -2.11
N GLN A 55 1.57 12.26 -1.88
CA GLN A 55 2.60 12.47 -0.85
C GLN A 55 2.07 12.19 0.56
N LEU A 56 0.89 12.71 0.90
CA LEU A 56 0.24 12.47 2.20
C LEU A 56 -0.10 11.00 2.39
N GLU A 57 -0.72 10.38 1.39
CA GLU A 57 -1.08 8.97 1.39
C GLU A 57 0.15 8.09 1.54
N THR A 58 1.20 8.33 0.74
CA THR A 58 2.46 7.59 0.83
C THR A 58 3.08 7.75 2.22
N SER A 59 2.98 8.93 2.84
CA SER A 59 3.48 9.14 4.21
C SER A 59 2.70 8.34 5.25
N VAL A 60 1.35 8.30 5.16
CA VAL A 60 0.51 7.53 6.08
C VAL A 60 0.72 6.03 5.87
N ALA A 61 0.74 5.58 4.62
CA ALA A 61 1.01 4.19 4.24
C ALA A 61 2.39 3.74 4.73
N ASP A 62 3.43 4.56 4.57
CA ASP A 62 4.79 4.27 5.05
C ASP A 62 4.88 4.17 6.58
N LYS A 63 4.23 5.08 7.31
CA LYS A 63 4.17 5.00 8.77
C LYS A 63 3.44 3.75 9.24
N ALA A 64 2.27 3.46 8.67
CA ALA A 64 1.49 2.28 9.00
C ALA A 64 2.25 0.98 8.66
N PHE A 65 2.94 0.97 7.53
CA PHE A 65 3.82 -0.12 7.12
C PHE A 65 4.97 -0.34 8.13
N LYS A 66 5.72 0.71 8.46
CA LYS A 66 6.81 0.64 9.45
C LYS A 66 6.33 0.14 10.80
N LEU A 67 5.18 0.61 11.27
CA LEU A 67 4.59 0.16 12.53
C LEU A 67 4.18 -1.32 12.46
N THR A 68 3.61 -1.76 11.33
CA THR A 68 3.26 -3.16 11.07
C THR A 68 4.50 -4.06 11.11
N VAL A 69 5.56 -3.69 10.39
CA VAL A 69 6.81 -4.46 10.36
C VAL A 69 7.45 -4.47 11.74
N GLY A 70 7.59 -3.31 12.39
CA GLY A 70 8.20 -3.19 13.71
C GLY A 70 7.48 -4.01 14.78
N SER A 71 6.15 -3.88 14.85
CA SER A 71 5.34 -4.68 15.78
C SER A 71 5.37 -6.18 15.46
N GLY A 72 5.41 -6.57 14.19
CA GLY A 72 5.54 -7.97 13.77
C GLY A 72 6.88 -8.58 14.17
N LEU A 73 7.97 -7.84 14.00
CA LEU A 73 9.31 -8.26 14.43
C LEU A 73 9.39 -8.38 15.96
N LEU A 74 8.79 -7.45 16.71
CA LEU A 74 8.72 -7.54 18.17
C LEU A 74 7.89 -8.75 18.62
N LEU A 75 6.78 -9.06 17.93
CA LEU A 75 5.99 -10.26 18.22
C LEU A 75 6.79 -11.55 17.97
N ALA A 76 7.51 -11.62 16.85
CA ALA A 76 8.41 -12.74 16.56
C ALA A 76 9.49 -12.87 17.64
N TRP A 77 10.17 -11.78 17.98
CA TRP A 77 11.28 -11.79 18.93
C TRP A 77 10.87 -12.21 20.35
N PHE A 78 9.76 -11.69 20.85
CA PHE A 78 9.38 -11.87 22.26
C PHE A 78 8.38 -13.00 22.51
N TYR A 79 7.59 -13.43 21.51
CA TYR A 79 6.43 -14.30 21.75
C TYR A 79 6.31 -15.50 20.81
N HIS A 80 6.75 -15.41 19.56
CA HIS A 80 6.56 -16.48 18.56
C HIS A 80 7.84 -17.21 18.14
N GLY A 81 9.03 -16.67 18.45
CA GLY A 81 10.31 -17.21 17.98
C GLY A 81 10.58 -16.87 16.52
N TRP A 82 11.61 -17.48 15.93
CA TRP A 82 11.98 -17.33 14.52
C TRP A 82 11.87 -18.68 13.83
N ASP A 83 10.74 -18.95 13.18
CA ASP A 83 10.52 -20.15 12.39
C ASP A 83 10.64 -19.87 10.89
N LEU A 84 10.61 -20.93 10.08
CA LEU A 84 10.67 -20.83 8.63
C LEU A 84 9.50 -19.98 8.07
N TRP A 85 8.32 -20.05 8.71
CA TRP A 85 7.13 -19.33 8.30
C TRP A 85 7.24 -17.81 8.49
N ILE A 86 7.92 -17.34 9.54
CA ILE A 86 8.26 -15.93 9.70
C ILE A 86 9.18 -15.48 8.55
N GLY A 87 10.14 -16.30 8.14
CA GLY A 87 10.97 -16.05 6.97
C GLY A 87 10.13 -15.87 5.68
N VAL A 88 9.17 -16.77 5.45
CA VAL A 88 8.22 -16.67 4.33
C VAL A 88 7.40 -15.38 4.39
N LYS A 89 6.86 -15.04 5.56
CA LYS A 89 6.07 -13.80 5.76
C LYS A 89 6.90 -12.55 5.48
N ILE A 90 8.13 -12.48 5.99
CA ILE A 90 9.05 -11.38 5.71
C ILE A 90 9.34 -11.29 4.21
N GLY A 91 9.63 -12.42 3.55
CA GLY A 91 9.88 -12.48 2.11
C GLY A 91 8.70 -11.93 1.29
N LEU A 92 7.47 -12.28 1.64
CA LEU A 92 6.27 -11.78 0.98
C LEU A 92 6.09 -10.27 1.17
N VAL A 93 6.34 -9.76 2.36
CA VAL A 93 6.26 -8.31 2.65
C VAL A 93 7.31 -7.55 1.84
N VAL A 94 8.55 -8.05 1.78
CA VAL A 94 9.62 -7.47 0.96
C VAL A 94 9.24 -7.51 -0.52
N LEU A 95 8.72 -8.63 -1.00
CA LEU A 95 8.27 -8.79 -2.39
C LEU A 95 7.15 -7.81 -2.73
N GLN A 96 6.17 -7.63 -1.82
CA GLN A 96 5.08 -6.68 -2.02
C GLN A 96 5.63 -5.27 -2.21
N VAL A 97 6.50 -4.82 -1.32
CA VAL A 97 7.12 -3.48 -1.40
C VAL A 97 7.92 -3.32 -2.70
N ALA A 98 8.74 -4.31 -3.05
CA ALA A 98 9.55 -4.29 -4.26
C ALA A 98 8.70 -4.19 -5.54
N LEU A 99 7.63 -4.99 -5.63
CA LEU A 99 6.71 -4.95 -6.77
C LEU A 99 5.96 -3.62 -6.86
N THR A 100 5.46 -3.11 -5.73
CA THR A 100 4.72 -1.84 -5.73
C THR A 100 5.61 -0.64 -6.05
N LEU A 101 6.77 -0.52 -5.42
CA LEU A 101 7.70 0.59 -5.67
C LEU A 101 8.30 0.50 -7.07
N GLY A 102 8.70 -0.71 -7.49
CA GLY A 102 9.21 -0.94 -8.84
C GLY A 102 8.20 -0.56 -9.92
N TYR A 103 6.92 -0.86 -9.70
CA TYR A 103 5.85 -0.45 -10.62
C TYR A 103 5.63 1.07 -10.60
N ILE A 104 5.64 1.71 -9.43
CA ILE A 104 5.50 3.17 -9.31
C ILE A 104 6.59 3.89 -10.10
N VAL A 105 7.86 3.53 -9.88
CA VAL A 105 9.01 4.15 -10.56
C VAL A 105 8.93 3.94 -12.07
N LYS A 106 8.56 2.74 -12.52
CA LYS A 106 8.55 2.39 -13.94
C LYS A 106 7.34 2.94 -14.71
N ALA A 107 6.15 2.94 -14.11
CA ALA A 107 4.90 3.10 -14.84
C ALA A 107 4.09 4.34 -14.44
N ILE A 108 4.26 4.84 -13.21
CA ILE A 108 3.47 5.93 -12.63
C ILE A 108 4.24 7.26 -12.62
N GLN A 109 5.49 7.27 -12.13
CA GLN A 109 6.31 8.49 -12.10
C GLN A 109 6.50 9.15 -13.48
N PRO A 110 6.60 8.42 -14.60
CA PRO A 110 6.74 9.03 -15.92
C PRO A 110 5.44 9.65 -16.48
N LEU A 111 4.30 9.52 -15.79
CA LEU A 111 3.03 10.07 -16.28
C LEU A 111 3.04 11.60 -16.21
N ALA A 112 2.78 12.25 -17.35
CA ALA A 112 2.53 13.68 -17.45
C ALA A 112 1.02 13.90 -17.59
N TYR A 113 0.48 14.86 -16.82
CA TYR A 113 -0.94 15.20 -16.85
C TYR A 113 -1.21 16.42 -17.74
N PRO A 114 -2.37 16.51 -18.42
CA PRO A 114 -3.43 15.50 -18.48
C PRO A 114 -2.98 14.24 -19.23
N VAL A 115 -3.48 13.09 -18.77
CA VAL A 115 -3.07 11.75 -19.22
C VAL A 115 -4.22 11.08 -19.97
N SER A 116 -3.94 10.25 -20.97
CA SER A 116 -5.02 9.50 -21.65
C SER A 116 -5.66 8.46 -20.72
N ASP A 117 -6.93 8.09 -20.93
CA ASP A 117 -7.59 7.03 -20.14
C ASP A 117 -6.80 5.70 -20.16
N ARG A 118 -6.17 5.38 -21.30
CA ARG A 118 -5.35 4.17 -21.46
C ARG A 118 -4.10 4.21 -20.57
N GLU A 119 -3.50 5.37 -20.38
CA GLU A 119 -2.35 5.56 -19.51
C GLU A 119 -2.77 5.68 -18.04
N TYR A 120 -3.94 6.28 -17.77
CA TYR A 120 -4.55 6.31 -16.44
C TYR A 120 -4.79 4.90 -15.89
N ALA A 121 -5.08 3.92 -16.76
CA ALA A 121 -5.23 2.52 -16.37
C ALA A 121 -4.00 1.91 -15.68
N ARG A 122 -2.82 2.53 -15.77
CA ARG A 122 -1.63 2.11 -15.00
C ARG A 122 -1.84 2.26 -13.50
N TRP A 123 -2.61 3.25 -13.04
CA TRP A 123 -2.98 3.37 -11.62
C TRP A 123 -3.77 2.16 -11.16
N TYR A 124 -4.80 1.75 -11.92
CA TYR A 124 -5.59 0.56 -11.58
C TYR A 124 -4.74 -0.72 -11.54
N LYS A 125 -3.73 -0.84 -12.41
CA LYS A 125 -2.77 -1.96 -12.37
C LYS A 125 -1.91 -1.95 -11.11
N LEU A 126 -1.44 -0.78 -10.65
CA LEU A 126 -0.71 -0.67 -9.38
C LEU A 126 -1.57 -1.21 -8.23
N PHE A 127 -2.84 -0.82 -8.15
CA PHE A 127 -3.73 -1.33 -7.10
C PHE A 127 -4.03 -2.82 -7.22
N ALA A 128 -4.18 -3.33 -8.44
CA ALA A 128 -4.36 -4.76 -8.65
C ALA A 128 -3.14 -5.55 -8.11
N ILE A 129 -1.91 -5.06 -8.33
CA ILE A 129 -0.70 -5.65 -7.75
C ILE A 129 -0.75 -5.59 -6.22
N SER A 130 -1.01 -4.41 -5.65
CA SER A 130 -1.09 -4.23 -4.18
C SER A 130 -2.17 -5.11 -3.53
N LEU A 131 -3.37 -5.18 -4.12
CA LEU A 131 -4.49 -5.99 -3.63
C LEU A 131 -4.21 -7.49 -3.74
N THR A 132 -3.59 -7.92 -4.85
CA THR A 132 -3.23 -9.33 -5.03
C THR A 132 -2.18 -9.77 -4.02
N MET A 133 -1.14 -8.95 -3.82
CA MET A 133 -0.11 -9.21 -2.81
C MET A 133 -0.71 -9.22 -1.40
N PHE A 134 -1.63 -8.29 -1.12
CA PHE A 134 -2.35 -8.27 0.15
C PHE A 134 -3.17 -9.55 0.38
N ALA A 135 -3.96 -9.98 -0.61
CA ALA A 135 -4.74 -11.21 -0.53
C ALA A 135 -3.83 -12.43 -0.32
N LEU A 136 -2.66 -12.45 -0.96
CA LEU A 136 -1.64 -13.48 -0.77
C LEU A 136 -1.06 -13.47 0.66
N VAL A 137 -0.69 -12.30 1.18
CA VAL A 137 -0.18 -12.15 2.56
C VAL A 137 -1.23 -12.58 3.58
N LEU A 138 -2.49 -12.18 3.41
CA LEU A 138 -3.60 -12.65 4.25
C LEU A 138 -3.80 -14.16 4.14
N GLY A 139 -3.84 -14.68 2.92
CA GLY A 139 -3.98 -16.11 2.63
C GLY A 139 -2.94 -16.93 3.38
N ILE A 140 -1.66 -16.54 3.26
CA ILE A 140 -0.56 -17.24 3.90
C ILE A 140 -0.57 -17.04 5.42
N THR A 141 -0.92 -15.85 5.90
CA THR A 141 -0.92 -15.55 7.35
C THR A 141 -2.04 -16.26 8.10
N PHE A 142 -3.22 -16.42 7.51
CA PHE A 142 -4.40 -16.98 8.17
C PHE A 142 -4.72 -18.44 7.80
N PHE A 143 -4.33 -18.92 6.61
CA PHE A 143 -4.73 -20.24 6.10
C PHE A 143 -3.58 -21.24 5.92
N LEU A 144 -2.32 -20.81 5.99
CA LEU A 144 -1.14 -21.68 5.94
C LEU A 144 -0.50 -21.83 7.34
N LEU A 145 -1.35 -22.13 8.33
CA LEU A 145 -0.99 -22.51 9.70
C LEU A 145 -0.85 -24.03 9.81
#